data_AF-A0A6P0JYW6-F1
#
_entry.id   AF-A0A6P0JYW6-F1
#
_cell.length_a   1.000
_cell.length_b   1.000
_cell.length_c   1.000
_cell.angle_alpha   90.00
_cell.angle_beta   90.00
_cell.angle_gamma   90.00
#
_symmetry.space_group_name_H-M   'P 1'
#
loop_
_entity.id
_entity.type
_entity.pdbx_description
1 polymer ?
#
loop_
_entity_poly.entity_id
_entity_poly.type
_entity_poly.pdbx_seq_one_letter_code
_entity_poly.pdbx_strand_id
1 'polypeptide(L)'
;GEFIFRFSGDDQSLQKLVKIINHLFGVPTKIEYDTAKGKWVHLWVKLLVDLILQSLDWEVQANQRANDLPNWILQLPHTQLIAVLQGLTETQSSVPSSANTAQFCLTSSSQKIIEKLTLILTKFGLVSAVQENEADSTNGENCQDSYSLTVPGLDRNFLGDNFLWDNSLWDSAQASQTLSAPVTEDIAWATVTAIEAFPLDEAVYDFSVPDYENFIGGSYGICCHNTYGPRMLPNDGRVVSNFIVQALQGIPLTVYGDGSQTRSFCYVSDLIEGFIRLMNSDRTDPVNIGNPGEYTILQLAQTIQSMVNPEAELIFKPLPQDDPKQRQPDITRAKTWLDWQPTVPLDAGLETTIAYFRDRLTREGLLNPKQ
;
A
#
# COMPACT_ATOMS: atom_id res chain seq x y z
N GLY A 1 -6.85 30.08 23.90
CA GLY A 1 -7.75 30.40 22.79
C GLY A 1 -8.80 29.33 22.72
N GLU A 2 -10.06 29.71 22.53
CA GLU A 2 -11.14 28.76 22.29
C GLU A 2 -10.88 28.07 20.94
N PHE A 3 -10.71 26.75 20.95
CA PHE A 3 -10.54 26.00 19.71
C PHE A 3 -11.91 25.79 19.08
N ILE A 4 -12.11 26.42 17.91
CA ILE A 4 -13.38 26.48 17.22
C ILE A 4 -13.21 25.78 15.86
N PHE A 5 -13.98 24.72 15.63
CA PHE A 5 -14.17 24.17 14.28
C PHE A 5 -15.37 24.84 13.62
N ARG A 6 -15.14 25.40 12.43
CA ARG A 6 -16.19 25.94 11.56
C ARG A 6 -16.25 25.13 10.29
N PHE A 7 -17.41 24.54 10.02
CA PHE A 7 -17.69 23.86 8.77
C PHE A 7 -18.61 24.75 7.94
N SER A 8 -18.16 25.17 6.77
CA SER A 8 -18.95 25.91 5.79
C SER A 8 -19.36 25.00 4.65
N GLY A 9 -20.58 25.16 4.15
CA GLY A 9 -21.12 24.35 3.05
C GLY A 9 -22.56 24.74 2.72
N ASP A 10 -23.17 24.04 1.78
CA ASP A 10 -24.60 24.19 1.50
C ASP A 10 -25.48 23.65 2.64
N ASP A 11 -26.75 24.02 2.64
CA ASP A 11 -27.66 23.71 3.75
C ASP A 11 -27.87 22.21 3.95
N GLN A 12 -27.87 21.43 2.86
CA GLN A 12 -28.11 19.99 2.91
C GLN A 12 -26.90 19.27 3.52
N SER A 13 -25.69 19.62 3.09
CA SER A 13 -24.44 19.09 3.63
C SER A 13 -24.26 19.44 5.12
N LEU A 14 -24.55 20.70 5.49
CA LEU A 14 -24.46 21.13 6.89
C LEU A 14 -25.50 20.43 7.78
N GLN A 15 -26.73 20.22 7.30
CA GLN A 15 -27.73 19.45 8.04
C GLN A 15 -27.33 17.98 8.22
N LYS A 16 -26.72 17.36 7.20
CA LYS A 16 -26.20 15.98 7.28
C LYS A 16 -25.06 15.89 8.30
N LEU A 17 -24.14 16.85 8.29
CA LEU A 17 -23.07 16.96 9.28
C LEU A 17 -23.61 17.08 10.71
N VAL A 18 -24.59 17.95 10.94
CA VAL A 18 -25.25 18.09 12.25
C VAL A 18 -25.88 16.77 12.70
N LYS A 19 -26.54 16.02 11.81
CA LYS A 19 -27.11 14.70 12.14
C LYS A 19 -26.03 13.70 12.52
N ILE A 20 -24.93 13.63 11.77
CA ILE A 20 -23.80 12.73 12.04
C ILE A 20 -23.18 13.04 13.41
N ILE A 21 -22.91 14.32 13.68
CA ILE A 21 -22.31 14.75 14.95
C ILE A 21 -23.23 14.41 16.13
N ASN A 22 -24.52 14.72 16.01
CA ASN A 22 -25.50 14.38 17.04
C ASN A 22 -25.59 12.86 17.25
N HIS A 23 -25.55 12.07 16.18
CA HIS A 23 -25.68 10.61 16.26
C HIS A 23 -24.43 9.94 16.87
N LEU A 24 -23.24 10.31 16.41
CA LEU A 24 -22.00 9.67 16.82
C LEU A 24 -21.50 10.15 18.19
N PHE A 25 -21.72 11.43 18.50
CA PHE A 25 -21.11 12.07 19.67
C PHE A 25 -22.13 12.62 20.69
N GLY A 26 -23.43 12.63 20.37
CA GLY A 26 -24.48 13.12 21.26
C GLY A 26 -24.39 14.63 21.54
N VAL A 27 -23.65 15.40 20.72
CA VAL A 27 -23.41 16.83 20.95
C VAL A 27 -24.43 17.68 20.18
N PRO A 28 -25.28 18.47 20.87
CA PRO A 28 -26.25 19.33 20.22
C PRO A 28 -25.54 20.39 19.37
N THR A 29 -25.63 20.22 18.06
CA THR A 29 -25.04 21.12 17.05
C THR A 29 -26.13 21.87 16.30
N LYS A 30 -25.91 23.16 16.03
CA LYS A 30 -26.81 24.01 15.25
C LYS A 30 -26.06 24.68 14.11
N ILE A 31 -26.76 24.91 13.01
CA ILE A 31 -26.29 25.72 11.90
C ILE A 31 -26.48 27.19 12.32
N GLU A 32 -25.41 27.96 12.29
CA GLU A 32 -25.39 29.40 12.51
C GLU A 32 -25.27 30.13 11.18
N TYR A 33 -25.79 31.35 11.11
CA TYR A 33 -25.75 32.19 9.92
C TYR A 33 -25.12 33.53 10.26
N ASP A 34 -24.13 33.94 9.46
CA ASP A 34 -23.54 35.28 9.50
C ASP A 34 -23.72 35.95 8.13
N THR A 35 -24.26 37.16 8.16
CA THR A 35 -24.54 37.99 6.98
C THR A 35 -23.30 38.34 6.17
N ALA A 36 -22.09 38.24 6.72
CA ALA A 36 -20.83 38.55 6.02
C ALA A 36 -20.08 37.33 5.47
N LYS A 37 -20.34 36.12 5.97
CA LYS A 37 -19.47 34.94 5.75
C LYS A 37 -20.19 33.62 5.46
N GLY A 38 -21.52 33.64 5.32
CA GLY A 38 -22.33 32.48 4.91
C GLY A 38 -22.81 31.61 6.08
N LYS A 39 -23.32 30.41 5.76
CA LYS A 39 -23.81 29.42 6.74
C LYS A 39 -22.66 28.55 7.25
N TRP A 40 -22.64 28.24 8.53
CA TRP A 40 -21.71 27.26 9.09
C TRP A 40 -22.27 26.48 10.26
N VAL A 41 -21.62 25.37 10.60
CA VAL A 41 -21.82 24.64 11.86
C VAL A 41 -20.66 24.93 12.79
N HIS A 42 -21.00 25.31 14.02
CA HIS A 42 -20.04 25.62 15.08
C HIS A 42 -19.96 24.45 16.07
N LEU A 43 -18.75 23.93 16.30
CA LEU A 43 -18.49 22.92 17.33
C LEU A 43 -17.73 23.50 18.53
N TRP A 44 -18.39 23.51 19.69
CA TRP A 44 -17.85 23.97 20.98
C TRP A 44 -17.49 22.79 21.90
N VAL A 45 -16.72 21.81 21.41
CA VAL A 45 -16.30 20.68 22.24
C VAL A 45 -14.82 20.41 22.04
N LYS A 46 -14.00 20.93 22.95
CA LYS A 46 -12.53 20.81 22.91
C LYS A 46 -12.06 19.37 22.75
N LEU A 47 -12.66 18.41 23.46
CA LEU A 47 -12.30 17.00 23.34
C LEU A 47 -12.48 16.44 21.92
N LEU A 48 -13.57 16.85 21.26
CA LEU A 48 -13.91 16.40 19.92
C LEU A 48 -13.04 17.10 18.87
N VAL A 49 -12.69 18.38 19.11
CA VAL A 49 -11.68 19.10 18.34
C VAL A 49 -10.32 18.38 18.42
N ASP A 50 -9.86 18.07 19.63
CA ASP A 50 -8.57 17.41 19.86
C ASP A 50 -8.55 16.02 19.22
N LEU A 51 -9.65 15.27 19.34
CA LEU A 51 -9.82 13.94 18.72
C LEU A 51 -9.82 14.01 17.19
N ILE A 52 -10.51 14.98 16.59
CA ILE A 52 -10.51 15.19 15.14
C ILE A 52 -9.11 15.59 14.67
N LEU A 53 -8.44 16.52 15.34
CA LEU A 53 -7.09 16.94 14.95
C LEU A 53 -6.07 15.81 15.04
N GLN A 54 -6.13 15.02 16.13
CA GLN A 54 -5.25 13.87 16.31
C GLN A 54 -5.57 12.73 15.34
N SER A 55 -6.86 12.46 15.06
CA SER A 55 -7.24 11.37 14.15
C SER A 55 -7.01 11.71 12.68
N LEU A 56 -7.17 12.98 12.30
CA LEU A 56 -6.92 13.43 10.94
C LEU A 56 -5.45 13.77 10.69
N ASP A 57 -4.58 13.69 11.70
CA ASP A 57 -3.15 14.04 11.61
C ASP A 57 -2.93 15.45 11.01
N TRP A 58 -3.88 16.35 11.23
CA TRP A 58 -3.79 17.72 10.80
C TRP A 58 -2.93 18.48 11.80
N GLU A 59 -1.63 18.58 11.50
CA GLU A 59 -0.78 19.51 12.22
C GLU A 59 -1.35 20.93 12.07
N VAL A 60 -1.91 21.46 13.14
CA VAL A 60 -2.22 22.89 13.25
C VAL A 60 -0.90 23.63 13.47
N GLN A 61 -0.03 23.64 12.46
CA GLN A 61 1.08 24.58 12.47
C GLN A 61 0.49 25.98 12.33
N ALA A 62 0.81 26.82 13.30
CA ALA A 62 0.10 28.06 13.62
C ALA A 62 0.03 29.13 12.51
N ASN A 63 0.47 28.87 11.28
CA ASN A 63 0.35 29.79 10.15
C ASN A 63 0.35 29.15 8.74
N GLN A 64 0.29 27.82 8.61
CA GLN A 64 0.15 27.17 7.30
C GLN A 64 -0.83 26.02 7.39
N ARG A 65 -2.02 26.19 6.82
CA ARG A 65 -2.88 25.05 6.50
C ARG A 65 -2.15 24.26 5.41
N ALA A 66 -1.61 23.10 5.76
CA ALA A 66 -1.26 22.14 4.74
C ALA A 66 -2.58 21.72 4.07
N ASN A 67 -2.85 22.24 2.87
CA ASN A 67 -3.94 21.75 2.03
C ASN A 67 -3.52 20.38 1.50
N ASP A 68 -3.61 19.36 2.34
CA ASP A 68 -3.20 18.00 2.01
C ASP A 68 -4.17 16.97 2.60
N LEU A 69 -4.33 15.86 1.89
CA LEU A 69 -5.12 14.72 2.34
C LEU A 69 -4.21 13.83 3.23
N PRO A 70 -4.58 13.53 4.48
CA PRO A 70 -3.76 12.69 5.36
C PRO A 70 -3.40 11.33 4.75
N ASN A 71 -2.15 10.89 4.90
CA ASN A 71 -1.65 9.67 4.24
C ASN A 71 -2.38 8.39 4.68
N TRP A 72 -2.89 8.34 5.92
CA TRP A 72 -3.65 7.19 6.41
C TRP A 72 -4.95 6.96 5.62
N ILE A 73 -5.50 8.00 4.97
CA ILE A 73 -6.67 7.86 4.11
C ILE A 73 -6.37 6.90 2.96
N LEU A 74 -5.15 6.93 2.41
CA LEU A 74 -4.72 6.01 1.35
C LEU A 74 -4.72 4.55 1.82
N GLN A 75 -4.67 4.28 3.13
CA GLN A 75 -4.65 2.93 3.69
C GLN A 75 -6.04 2.40 4.05
N LEU A 76 -7.10 3.20 3.86
CA LEU A 76 -8.45 2.79 4.21
C LEU A 76 -8.96 1.65 3.32
N PRO A 77 -9.85 0.79 3.85
CA PRO A 77 -10.57 -0.20 3.04
C PRO A 77 -11.35 0.48 1.90
N HIS A 78 -11.56 -0.26 0.80
CA HIS A 78 -12.26 0.25 -0.40
C HIS A 78 -13.61 0.91 -0.07
N THR A 79 -14.41 0.30 0.80
CA THR A 79 -15.73 0.84 1.20
C THR A 79 -15.64 2.22 1.88
N GLN A 80 -14.57 2.49 2.61
CA GLN A 80 -14.37 3.78 3.28
C GLN A 80 -13.78 4.83 2.33
N LEU A 81 -12.91 4.41 1.40
CA LEU A 81 -12.41 5.28 0.33
C LEU A 81 -13.54 5.82 -0.56
N ILE A 82 -14.55 4.99 -0.86
CA ILE A 82 -15.76 5.43 -1.57
C ILE A 82 -16.44 6.59 -0.83
N ALA A 83 -16.63 6.45 0.48
CA ALA A 83 -17.25 7.48 1.30
C ALA A 83 -16.45 8.79 1.31
N VAL A 84 -15.11 8.71 1.27
CA VAL A 84 -14.23 9.88 1.13
C VAL A 84 -14.46 10.58 -0.21
N LEU A 85 -14.48 9.83 -1.32
CA LEU A 85 -14.72 10.39 -2.66
C LEU A 85 -16.12 10.99 -2.82
N GLN A 86 -17.15 10.35 -2.25
CA GLN A 86 -18.51 10.88 -2.17
C GLN A 86 -18.57 12.18 -1.38
N GLY A 87 -17.91 12.22 -0.20
CA GLY A 87 -17.86 13.43 0.62
C GLY A 87 -17.20 14.62 -0.09
N LEU A 88 -16.13 14.38 -0.83
CA LEU A 88 -15.42 15.42 -1.58
C LEU A 88 -16.27 15.98 -2.73
N THR A 89 -16.96 15.10 -3.46
CA THR A 89 -17.85 15.51 -4.56
C THR A 89 -19.09 16.27 -4.07
N GLU A 90 -19.65 15.92 -2.91
CA GLU A 90 -20.77 16.66 -2.29
C GLU A 90 -20.38 18.11 -1.92
N THR A 91 -19.15 18.32 -1.48
CA THR A 91 -18.69 19.67 -1.05
C THR A 91 -18.32 20.60 -2.19
N GLN A 92 -18.07 20.05 -3.39
CA GLN A 92 -17.73 20.83 -4.58
C GLN A 92 -19.01 21.15 -5.35
N SER A 93 -19.43 22.40 -5.32
CA SER A 93 -20.59 22.88 -6.08
C SER A 93 -20.29 22.97 -7.58
N SER A 94 -19.92 21.86 -8.24
CA SER A 94 -19.73 21.80 -9.69
C SER A 94 -20.93 21.13 -10.33
N VAL A 95 -22.00 21.89 -10.54
CA VAL A 95 -23.00 21.56 -11.55
C VAL A 95 -22.31 21.73 -12.92
N PRO A 96 -22.20 20.70 -13.78
CA PRO A 96 -21.64 20.88 -15.10
C PRO A 96 -22.56 21.81 -15.90
N SER A 97 -22.06 22.97 -16.32
CA SER A 97 -22.81 23.97 -17.08
C SER A 97 -22.99 23.65 -18.57
N SER A 98 -22.78 22.41 -18.99
CA SER A 98 -22.99 22.00 -20.38
C SER A 98 -23.58 20.59 -20.45
N ALA A 99 -24.73 20.49 -21.10
CA ALA A 99 -25.63 19.35 -21.12
C ALA A 99 -25.12 18.09 -21.89
N ASN A 100 -23.81 17.86 -22.05
CA ASN A 100 -23.34 16.76 -22.91
C ASN A 100 -22.09 15.98 -22.48
N THR A 101 -21.52 16.22 -21.30
CA THR A 101 -20.44 15.37 -20.76
C THR A 101 -20.49 15.39 -19.23
N ALA A 102 -21.19 14.44 -18.62
CA ALA A 102 -21.18 14.27 -17.17
C ALA A 102 -19.90 13.51 -16.77
N GLN A 103 -18.79 14.22 -16.67
CA GLN A 103 -17.51 13.65 -16.23
C GLN A 103 -17.37 13.82 -14.72
N PHE A 104 -16.85 12.81 -14.02
CA PHE A 104 -16.36 12.98 -12.66
C PHE A 104 -15.22 14.00 -12.70
N CYS A 105 -15.44 15.17 -12.10
CA CYS A 105 -14.48 16.27 -12.06
C CYS A 105 -14.35 16.78 -10.63
N LEU A 106 -13.12 16.88 -10.13
CA LEU A 106 -12.79 17.48 -8.84
C LEU A 106 -11.74 18.56 -9.04
N THR A 107 -11.94 19.72 -8.42
CA THR A 107 -11.01 20.85 -8.52
C THR A 107 -10.39 21.18 -7.17
N SER A 108 -9.09 21.48 -7.12
CA SER A 108 -8.40 21.80 -5.87
C SER A 108 -7.32 22.83 -6.12
N SER A 109 -7.10 23.74 -5.18
CA SER A 109 -5.93 24.64 -5.18
C SER A 109 -4.65 23.95 -4.68
N SER A 110 -4.71 22.64 -4.39
CA SER A 110 -3.56 21.84 -3.97
C SER A 110 -3.33 20.65 -4.89
N GLN A 111 -2.15 20.64 -5.51
CA GLN A 111 -1.65 19.53 -6.31
C GLN A 111 -1.60 18.22 -5.51
N LYS A 112 -1.14 18.27 -4.25
CA LYS A 112 -0.99 17.07 -3.39
C LYS A 112 -2.31 16.35 -3.15
N ILE A 113 -3.41 17.10 -3.01
CA ILE A 113 -4.75 16.52 -2.87
C ILE A 113 -5.12 15.79 -4.17
N ILE A 114 -4.88 16.40 -5.32
CA ILE A 114 -5.18 15.80 -6.63
C ILE A 114 -4.36 14.52 -6.86
N GLU A 115 -3.06 14.54 -6.59
CA GLU A 115 -2.18 13.36 -6.71
C GLU A 115 -2.67 12.20 -5.82
N LYS A 116 -3.06 12.49 -4.58
CA LYS A 116 -3.58 11.48 -3.66
C LYS A 116 -4.94 10.95 -4.11
N LEU A 117 -5.80 11.78 -4.69
CA LEU A 117 -7.06 11.33 -5.27
C LEU A 117 -6.84 10.44 -6.49
N THR A 118 -5.85 10.76 -7.34
CA THR A 118 -5.42 9.88 -8.44
C THR A 118 -5.00 8.51 -7.90
N LEU A 119 -4.19 8.45 -6.84
CA LEU A 119 -3.80 7.20 -6.19
C LEU A 119 -4.97 6.43 -5.56
N ILE A 120 -5.99 7.11 -5.07
CA ILE A 120 -7.20 6.45 -4.55
C ILE A 120 -7.99 5.84 -5.70
N LEU A 121 -8.19 6.57 -6.81
CA LEU A 121 -8.93 6.10 -7.97
C LEU A 121 -8.27 4.87 -8.65
N THR A 122 -6.93 4.83 -8.69
CA THR A 122 -6.22 3.66 -9.26
C THR A 122 -6.43 2.39 -8.47
N LYS A 123 -6.71 2.46 -7.15
CA LYS A 123 -7.09 1.28 -6.35
C LYS A 123 -8.39 0.64 -6.80
N PHE A 124 -9.24 1.40 -7.49
CA PHE A 124 -10.48 0.92 -8.10
C PHE A 124 -10.32 0.60 -9.60
N GLY A 125 -9.10 0.65 -10.14
CA GLY A 125 -8.82 0.44 -11.56
C GLY A 125 -9.23 1.60 -12.46
N LEU A 126 -9.50 2.79 -11.90
CA LEU A 126 -9.89 3.97 -12.65
C LEU A 126 -8.69 4.86 -12.96
N VAL A 127 -8.55 5.26 -14.23
CA VAL A 127 -7.51 6.19 -14.68
C VAL A 127 -8.06 7.61 -14.68
N SER A 128 -7.31 8.55 -14.11
CA SER A 128 -7.69 9.97 -14.07
C SER A 128 -6.73 10.83 -14.88
N ALA A 129 -7.25 11.88 -15.49
CA ALA A 129 -6.50 12.94 -16.14
C ALA A 129 -6.41 14.12 -15.18
N VAL A 130 -5.21 14.71 -15.05
CA VAL A 130 -4.99 15.91 -14.24
C VAL A 130 -4.68 17.06 -15.19
N GLN A 131 -5.35 18.19 -14.98
CA GLN A 131 -5.11 19.43 -15.69
C GLN A 131 -4.72 20.51 -14.68
N GLU A 132 -3.59 21.16 -14.92
CA GLU A 132 -3.19 22.37 -14.21
C GLU A 132 -3.75 23.59 -14.95
N ASN A 133 -4.47 24.44 -14.22
CA ASN A 133 -4.98 25.70 -14.72
C ASN A 133 -4.23 26.81 -14.01
N GLU A 134 -3.32 27.43 -14.76
CA GLU A 134 -2.59 28.60 -14.31
C GLU A 134 -3.53 29.80 -14.13
N ALA A 135 -3.29 30.56 -13.07
CA ALA A 135 -4.02 31.77 -12.78
C ALA A 135 -3.70 32.91 -13.78
N ASP A 136 -4.69 33.34 -14.56
CA ASP A 136 -4.53 34.48 -15.48
C ASP A 136 -4.39 35.80 -14.69
N SER A 137 -3.18 36.36 -14.67
CA SER A 137 -2.80 37.54 -13.87
C SER A 137 -3.27 38.89 -14.44
N THR A 138 -4.38 38.92 -15.18
CA THR A 138 -4.78 40.11 -15.95
C THR A 138 -5.45 41.23 -15.12
N ASN A 139 -5.89 40.97 -13.88
CA ASN A 139 -6.64 41.95 -13.08
C ASN A 139 -6.10 42.27 -11.67
N GLY A 140 -4.86 41.90 -11.34
CA GLY A 140 -4.23 42.34 -10.08
C GLY A 140 -4.81 41.76 -8.79
N GLU A 141 -5.63 40.71 -8.88
CA GLU A 141 -6.00 39.86 -7.74
C GLU A 141 -5.10 38.63 -7.73
N ASN A 142 -4.64 38.20 -6.53
CA ASN A 142 -3.87 36.98 -6.34
C ASN A 142 -4.75 35.76 -6.70
N CYS A 143 -4.80 35.37 -7.97
CA CYS A 143 -5.34 34.09 -8.37
C CYS A 143 -4.30 32.99 -8.08
N GLN A 144 -4.72 31.95 -7.35
CA GLN A 144 -3.90 30.75 -7.12
C GLN A 144 -4.12 29.75 -8.24
N ASP A 145 -3.09 28.99 -8.58
CA ASP A 145 -3.19 27.87 -9.50
C ASP A 145 -4.24 26.86 -9.02
N SER A 146 -4.94 26.25 -9.96
CA SER A 146 -5.99 25.27 -9.67
C SER A 146 -5.79 24.01 -10.49
N TYR A 147 -5.92 22.88 -9.81
CA TYR A 147 -5.73 21.55 -10.38
C TYR A 147 -7.09 20.89 -10.53
N SER A 148 -7.39 20.41 -11.73
CA SER A 148 -8.63 19.71 -12.06
C SER A 148 -8.33 18.24 -12.35
N LEU A 149 -9.01 17.35 -11.65
CA LEU A 149 -8.96 15.90 -11.82
C LEU A 149 -10.22 15.46 -12.56
N THR A 150 -10.06 14.84 -13.72
CA THR A 150 -11.17 14.33 -14.54
C THR A 150 -11.02 12.83 -14.77
N VAL A 151 -12.09 12.05 -14.68
CA VAL A 151 -12.06 10.62 -15.04
C VAL A 151 -12.71 10.41 -16.41
N PRO A 152 -11.94 10.27 -17.51
CA PRO A 152 -12.49 10.13 -18.85
C PRO A 152 -13.27 8.82 -19.05
N GLY A 153 -14.27 8.77 -19.92
CA GLY A 153 -14.98 7.52 -20.25
C GLY A 153 -16.02 7.02 -19.23
N LEU A 154 -16.20 7.70 -18.09
CA LEU A 154 -17.39 7.56 -17.25
C LEU A 154 -18.46 8.54 -17.76
N ASP A 155 -19.22 8.15 -18.79
CA ASP A 155 -20.28 8.99 -19.38
C ASP A 155 -21.68 8.58 -18.90
N ARG A 156 -22.60 9.55 -18.88
CA ARG A 156 -24.00 9.42 -18.38
C ARG A 156 -24.76 8.24 -18.98
N ASN A 157 -24.42 7.88 -20.23
CA ASN A 157 -25.08 6.81 -20.99
C ASN A 157 -24.85 5.40 -20.42
N PHE A 158 -23.86 5.21 -19.55
CA PHE A 158 -23.59 3.92 -18.91
C PHE A 158 -24.14 3.83 -17.47
N LEU A 159 -24.52 4.97 -16.84
CA LEU A 159 -24.50 5.07 -15.36
C LEU A 159 -25.71 5.74 -14.67
N GLY A 160 -26.66 6.34 -15.39
CA GLY A 160 -27.88 6.90 -14.79
C GLY A 160 -27.66 8.05 -13.79
N ASP A 161 -28.73 8.61 -13.24
CA ASP A 161 -28.69 9.86 -12.44
C ASP A 161 -28.10 9.71 -11.01
N ASN A 162 -27.78 8.48 -10.56
CA ASN A 162 -27.27 8.19 -9.20
C ASN A 162 -25.79 7.70 -9.18
N PHE A 163 -24.99 8.24 -10.08
CA PHE A 163 -23.59 7.91 -10.38
C PHE A 163 -22.63 7.74 -9.17
N LEU A 164 -22.72 8.57 -8.12
CA LEU A 164 -21.81 8.48 -6.97
C LEU A 164 -22.27 7.46 -5.91
N TRP A 165 -23.52 7.04 -5.95
CA TRP A 165 -24.19 6.28 -4.89
C TRP A 165 -24.37 4.80 -5.23
N ASP A 166 -24.00 4.41 -6.45
CA ASP A 166 -24.02 3.02 -6.90
C ASP A 166 -22.69 2.35 -6.56
N ASN A 167 -22.72 1.40 -5.63
CA ASN A 167 -21.54 0.65 -5.19
C ASN A 167 -20.98 -0.28 -6.29
N SER A 168 -21.72 -0.53 -7.38
CA SER A 168 -21.29 -1.42 -8.47
C SER A 168 -20.10 -0.85 -9.27
N LEU A 169 -19.96 0.47 -9.35
CA LEU A 169 -18.83 1.15 -10.02
C LEU A 169 -17.48 0.95 -9.32
N TRP A 170 -17.53 0.79 -8.00
CA TRP A 170 -16.34 0.66 -7.15
C TRP A 170 -15.93 -0.81 -6.94
N ASP A 171 -16.64 -1.73 -7.58
CA ASP A 171 -16.20 -3.11 -7.68
C ASP A 171 -15.09 -3.19 -8.73
N SER A 172 -13.85 -3.38 -8.25
CA SER A 172 -12.64 -3.47 -9.06
C SER A 172 -12.71 -4.52 -10.18
N ALA A 173 -13.67 -5.46 -10.12
CA ALA A 173 -13.90 -6.47 -11.14
C ALA A 173 -14.78 -6.00 -12.34
N GLN A 174 -15.46 -4.85 -12.25
CA GLN A 174 -16.42 -4.41 -13.27
C GLN A 174 -16.16 -3.01 -13.86
N ALA A 175 -15.22 -2.24 -13.31
CA ALA A 175 -14.87 -0.93 -13.85
C ALA A 175 -14.23 -1.07 -15.25
N SER A 176 -14.96 -0.66 -16.29
CA SER A 176 -14.48 -0.61 -17.68
C SER A 176 -14.42 0.84 -18.15
N GLN A 177 -13.23 1.32 -18.52
CA GLN A 177 -13.01 2.69 -18.97
C GLN A 177 -12.58 2.71 -20.43
N THR A 178 -13.23 3.54 -21.25
CA THR A 178 -12.78 3.79 -22.63
C THR A 178 -11.91 5.03 -22.65
N LEU A 179 -10.61 4.86 -22.88
CA LEU A 179 -9.65 5.95 -22.94
C LEU A 179 -9.42 6.40 -24.38
N SER A 180 -9.73 7.67 -24.66
CA SER A 180 -9.33 8.34 -25.91
C SER A 180 -8.11 9.21 -25.64
N ALA A 181 -6.96 8.59 -25.35
CA ALA A 181 -5.71 9.30 -25.11
C ALA A 181 -4.69 8.97 -26.23
N PRO A 182 -4.10 9.98 -26.90
CA PRO A 182 -2.84 9.75 -27.60
C PRO A 182 -1.76 9.44 -26.58
N VAL A 183 -1.11 8.28 -26.73
CA VAL A 183 -0.12 7.75 -25.78
C VAL A 183 1.06 8.70 -25.72
N THR A 184 1.20 9.44 -24.63
CA THR A 184 2.39 10.25 -24.34
C THR A 184 2.91 9.95 -22.93
N GLU A 185 4.07 9.30 -22.98
CA GLU A 185 5.26 9.36 -22.13
C GLU A 185 5.27 8.79 -20.69
N ASP A 186 4.25 8.87 -19.84
CA ASP A 186 4.54 8.61 -18.40
C ASP A 186 3.96 7.35 -17.72
N ILE A 187 2.85 6.72 -18.17
CA ILE A 187 2.47 5.33 -17.76
C ILE A 187 1.69 4.65 -18.90
N ALA A 188 2.04 3.41 -19.25
CA ALA A 188 1.37 2.61 -20.28
C ALA A 188 0.84 1.27 -19.72
N TRP A 189 -0.34 0.87 -20.19
CA TRP A 189 -0.83 -0.50 -20.11
C TRP A 189 -0.84 -1.10 -21.51
N ALA A 190 -0.21 -2.26 -21.67
CA ALA A 190 -0.16 -2.98 -22.94
C ALA A 190 -0.73 -4.39 -22.74
N THR A 191 -1.59 -4.83 -23.66
CA THR A 191 -1.88 -6.25 -23.82
C THR A 191 -0.60 -6.91 -24.32
N VAL A 192 -0.09 -7.92 -23.63
CA VAL A 192 1.06 -8.72 -24.12
C VAL A 192 0.64 -9.38 -25.43
N THR A 193 1.05 -8.80 -26.56
CA THR A 193 0.71 -9.29 -27.90
C THR A 193 1.60 -10.45 -28.32
N ALA A 194 2.84 -10.49 -27.82
CA ALA A 194 3.80 -11.56 -28.00
C ALA A 194 4.83 -11.56 -26.85
N ILE A 195 5.34 -12.74 -26.51
CA ILE A 195 6.51 -12.91 -25.63
C ILE A 195 7.65 -13.37 -26.53
N GLU A 196 8.68 -12.55 -26.66
CA GLU A 196 9.86 -12.84 -27.47
C GLU A 196 11.10 -12.90 -26.58
N ALA A 197 11.95 -13.90 -26.78
CA ALA A 197 13.23 -13.96 -26.11
C ALA A 197 14.14 -12.85 -26.65
N PHE A 198 14.74 -12.08 -25.76
CA PHE A 198 15.72 -11.06 -26.09
C PHE A 198 17.07 -11.38 -25.41
N PRO A 199 18.20 -10.93 -25.98
CA PRO A 199 19.48 -11.06 -25.31
C PRO A 199 19.48 -10.21 -24.04
N LEU A 200 19.80 -10.83 -22.90
CA LEU A 200 19.95 -10.14 -21.61
C LEU A 200 21.00 -9.02 -21.72
N ASP A 201 20.69 -7.85 -21.16
CA ASP A 201 21.63 -6.73 -21.02
C ASP A 201 21.93 -6.45 -19.53
N GLU A 202 22.77 -5.45 -19.27
CA GLU A 202 23.20 -5.11 -17.91
C GLU A 202 22.08 -4.59 -16.99
N ALA A 203 20.95 -4.15 -17.57
CA ALA A 203 19.77 -3.70 -16.85
C ALA A 203 18.85 -4.88 -16.43
N VAL A 204 19.13 -6.09 -16.92
CA VAL A 204 18.42 -7.31 -16.55
C VAL A 204 19.31 -8.12 -15.60
N TYR A 205 19.20 -7.82 -14.30
CA TYR A 205 19.93 -8.50 -13.23
C TYR A 205 19.23 -9.73 -12.62
N ASP A 206 19.61 -10.90 -13.12
CA ASP A 206 19.02 -12.23 -12.90
C ASP A 206 18.52 -12.57 -11.48
N PHE A 207 17.35 -13.22 -11.44
CA PHE A 207 16.89 -14.08 -10.36
C PHE A 207 17.24 -15.52 -10.75
N SER A 208 18.51 -15.91 -10.58
CA SER A 208 19.07 -17.12 -11.21
C SER A 208 18.25 -18.39 -11.02
N VAL A 209 17.45 -18.73 -12.03
CA VAL A 209 17.04 -20.07 -12.42
C VAL A 209 16.75 -20.07 -13.94
N PRO A 210 17.53 -20.79 -14.76
CA PRO A 210 17.19 -21.03 -16.17
C PRO A 210 15.81 -21.70 -16.29
N ASP A 211 15.00 -21.27 -17.27
CA ASP A 211 13.65 -21.79 -17.58
C ASP A 211 12.50 -21.45 -16.59
N TYR A 212 12.70 -20.54 -15.63
CA TYR A 212 11.64 -20.05 -14.72
C TYR A 212 11.40 -18.54 -14.88
N GLU A 213 10.23 -18.05 -14.44
CA GLU A 213 9.84 -16.64 -14.58
C GLU A 213 10.80 -15.71 -13.84
N ASN A 214 11.55 -14.93 -14.61
CA ASN A 214 12.57 -14.00 -14.13
C ASN A 214 12.18 -12.59 -14.62
N PHE A 215 11.99 -11.64 -13.70
CA PHE A 215 11.71 -10.23 -14.01
C PHE A 215 12.77 -9.34 -13.36
N ILE A 216 13.22 -8.29 -14.03
CA ILE A 216 13.99 -7.21 -13.39
C ILE A 216 13.28 -5.87 -13.55
N GLY A 217 13.28 -5.13 -12.44
CA GLY A 217 12.83 -3.76 -12.36
C GLY A 217 13.98 -2.77 -12.53
N GLY A 218 13.98 -2.09 -13.68
CA GLY A 218 14.47 -0.71 -13.83
C GLY A 218 15.97 -0.45 -13.66
N SER A 219 16.33 0.82 -13.87
CA SER A 219 17.71 1.33 -13.78
C SER A 219 18.20 1.56 -12.35
N TYR A 220 17.33 1.37 -11.35
CA TYR A 220 17.60 1.60 -9.93
C TYR A 220 16.84 0.58 -9.09
N GLY A 221 17.51 -0.11 -8.16
CA GLY A 221 16.77 -0.99 -7.23
C GLY A 221 17.62 -1.91 -6.37
N ILE A 222 17.02 -2.37 -5.28
CA ILE A 222 17.56 -3.44 -4.46
C ILE A 222 16.67 -4.67 -4.63
N CYS A 223 17.25 -5.79 -5.04
CA CYS A 223 16.53 -7.04 -5.19
C CYS A 223 16.70 -7.87 -3.92
N CYS A 224 15.63 -7.92 -3.12
CA CYS A 224 15.62 -8.63 -1.84
C CYS A 224 15.16 -10.07 -2.06
N HIS A 225 15.93 -11.03 -1.54
CA HIS A 225 15.52 -12.44 -1.56
C HIS A 225 14.85 -12.84 -0.25
N ASN A 226 14.35 -14.07 -0.18
CA ASN A 226 13.56 -14.57 0.93
C ASN A 226 14.29 -14.36 2.27
N THR A 227 13.83 -13.36 3.02
CA THR A 227 14.48 -12.88 4.24
C THR A 227 13.67 -13.27 5.45
N TYR A 228 14.34 -13.66 6.53
CA TYR A 228 13.71 -14.06 7.79
C TYR A 228 14.42 -13.44 9.00
N GLY A 229 13.72 -13.38 10.13
CA GLY A 229 14.25 -12.88 11.38
C GLY A 229 13.17 -12.48 12.39
N PRO A 230 13.58 -11.90 13.53
CA PRO A 230 12.66 -11.30 14.49
C PRO A 230 11.74 -10.25 13.84
N ARG A 231 10.56 -10.04 14.43
CA ARG A 231 9.50 -9.09 13.99
C ARG A 231 8.69 -9.51 12.76
N MET A 232 8.96 -10.68 12.17
CA MET A 232 8.03 -11.29 11.20
C MET A 232 6.65 -11.53 11.82
N LEU A 233 5.60 -11.48 10.99
CA LEU A 233 4.25 -11.83 11.42
C LEU A 233 4.15 -13.37 11.61
N PRO A 234 3.45 -13.87 12.65
CA PRO A 234 3.25 -15.31 12.83
C PRO A 234 2.47 -15.94 11.68
N ASN A 235 1.55 -15.19 11.07
CA ASN A 235 0.71 -15.58 9.95
C ASN A 235 1.17 -14.97 8.62
N ASP A 236 2.47 -14.71 8.49
CA ASP A 236 3.08 -14.09 7.32
C ASP A 236 2.97 -14.95 6.03
N GLY A 237 2.74 -16.26 6.17
CA GLY A 237 2.56 -17.16 5.03
C GLY A 237 3.87 -17.70 4.45
N ARG A 238 5.04 -17.12 4.79
CA ARG A 238 6.36 -17.70 4.45
C ARG A 238 6.63 -18.98 5.24
N VAL A 239 7.43 -19.85 4.63
CA VAL A 239 7.71 -21.20 5.15
C VAL A 239 8.44 -21.20 6.51
N VAL A 240 9.38 -20.28 6.73
CA VAL A 240 10.15 -20.20 7.99
C VAL A 240 9.24 -19.85 9.17
N SER A 241 8.40 -18.81 9.03
CA SER A 241 7.47 -18.42 10.09
C SER A 241 6.43 -19.50 10.34
N ASN A 242 5.86 -20.09 9.28
CA ASN A 242 4.85 -21.14 9.42
C ASN A 242 5.40 -22.36 10.17
N PHE A 243 6.59 -22.84 9.82
CA PHE A 243 7.19 -23.98 10.49
C PHE A 243 7.53 -23.70 11.96
N ILE A 244 8.11 -22.53 12.26
CA ILE A 244 8.42 -22.17 13.65
C ILE A 244 7.14 -22.09 14.49
N VAL A 245 6.10 -21.43 13.98
CA VAL A 245 4.82 -21.28 14.69
C VAL A 245 4.12 -22.64 14.85
N GLN A 246 4.05 -23.46 13.80
CA GLN A 246 3.48 -24.81 13.87
C GLN A 246 4.20 -25.65 14.92
N ALA A 247 5.53 -25.71 14.88
CA ALA A 247 6.32 -26.49 15.82
C ALA A 247 6.16 -26.00 17.26
N LEU A 248 6.15 -24.67 17.49
CA LEU A 248 5.95 -24.08 18.83
C LEU A 248 4.55 -24.37 19.39
N GLN A 249 3.52 -24.44 18.54
CA GLN A 249 2.15 -24.73 18.95
C GLN A 249 1.82 -26.23 19.03
N GLY A 250 2.79 -27.11 18.73
CA GLY A 250 2.56 -28.55 18.65
C GLY A 250 1.65 -28.96 17.48
N ILE A 251 1.55 -28.12 16.46
CA ILE A 251 0.82 -28.41 15.22
C ILE A 251 1.80 -29.12 14.25
N PRO A 252 1.36 -30.13 13.49
CA PRO A 252 2.20 -30.76 12.49
C PRO A 252 2.77 -29.78 11.45
N LEU A 253 4.04 -29.98 11.09
CA LEU A 253 4.76 -29.22 10.09
C LEU A 253 4.23 -29.57 8.69
N THR A 254 3.65 -28.60 7.99
CA THR A 254 3.02 -28.85 6.68
C THR A 254 3.99 -28.61 5.52
N VAL A 255 4.50 -29.67 4.91
CA VAL A 255 5.35 -29.62 3.71
C VAL A 255 4.48 -29.76 2.47
N TYR A 256 4.61 -28.85 1.51
CA TYR A 256 3.94 -28.97 0.21
C TYR A 256 4.86 -29.68 -0.80
N GLY A 257 4.34 -30.64 -1.56
CA GLY A 257 5.12 -31.55 -2.39
C GLY A 257 5.83 -32.62 -1.57
N ASP A 258 6.99 -33.07 -2.05
CA ASP A 258 7.88 -34.00 -1.35
C ASP A 258 8.96 -33.28 -0.51
N GLY A 259 8.99 -31.94 -0.55
CA GLY A 259 9.97 -31.12 0.15
C GLY A 259 11.33 -31.02 -0.55
N SER A 260 11.47 -31.54 -1.78
CA SER A 260 12.71 -31.50 -2.57
C SER A 260 13.02 -30.13 -3.17
N GLN A 261 12.03 -29.24 -3.24
CA GLN A 261 12.20 -27.89 -3.75
C GLN A 261 13.16 -27.08 -2.87
N THR A 262 14.01 -26.28 -3.50
CA THR A 262 15.05 -25.51 -2.80
C THR A 262 14.67 -24.05 -2.67
N ARG A 263 15.13 -23.43 -1.58
CA ARG A 263 15.02 -21.99 -1.33
C ARG A 263 16.30 -21.47 -0.69
N SER A 264 16.67 -20.24 -1.04
CA SER A 264 17.62 -19.42 -0.29
C SER A 264 16.97 -18.73 0.89
N PHE A 265 17.65 -18.65 2.04
CA PHE A 265 17.20 -17.88 3.21
C PHE A 265 18.25 -16.88 3.67
N CYS A 266 17.93 -15.59 3.61
CA CYS A 266 18.80 -14.51 4.08
C CYS A 266 18.36 -14.05 5.48
N TYR A 267 19.30 -13.95 6.43
CA TYR A 267 18.96 -13.44 7.74
C TYR A 267 18.88 -11.91 7.71
N VAL A 268 17.93 -11.33 8.44
CA VAL A 268 17.59 -9.90 8.36
C VAL A 268 18.77 -8.96 8.64
N SER A 269 19.72 -9.32 9.50
CA SER A 269 20.88 -8.45 9.76
C SER A 269 21.83 -8.37 8.57
N ASP A 270 22.04 -9.48 7.86
CA ASP A 270 22.85 -9.50 6.64
C ASP A 270 22.20 -8.64 5.55
N LEU A 271 20.87 -8.74 5.40
CA LEU A 271 20.11 -7.91 4.45
C LEU A 271 20.31 -6.41 4.74
N ILE A 272 20.13 -6.00 5.99
CA ILE A 272 20.27 -4.59 6.40
C ILE A 272 21.70 -4.10 6.17
N GLU A 273 22.71 -4.90 6.50
CA GLU A 273 24.11 -4.55 6.23
C GLU A 273 24.36 -4.35 4.73
N GLY A 274 23.79 -5.20 3.87
CA GLY A 274 23.87 -5.06 2.42
C GLY A 274 23.22 -3.78 1.91
N PHE A 275 22.06 -3.40 2.47
CA PHE A 275 21.39 -2.13 2.15
C PHE A 275 22.26 -0.93 2.52
N ILE A 276 22.81 -0.91 3.73
CA ILE A 276 23.64 0.19 4.22
C ILE A 276 24.86 0.36 3.31
N ARG A 277 25.50 -0.72 2.86
CA ARG A 277 26.64 -0.63 1.93
C ARG A 277 26.25 -0.10 0.57
N LEU A 278 25.15 -0.58 0.00
CA LEU A 278 24.67 -0.11 -1.30
C LEU A 278 24.30 1.38 -1.25
N MET A 279 23.58 1.80 -0.19
CA MET A 279 23.22 3.21 0.03
C MET A 279 24.45 4.13 0.16
N ASN A 280 25.57 3.62 0.67
CA ASN A 280 26.82 4.38 0.82
C ASN A 280 27.78 4.18 -0.37
N SER A 281 27.33 3.53 -1.44
CA SER A 281 28.12 3.32 -2.65
C SER A 281 27.68 4.29 -3.77
N ASP A 282 28.54 4.50 -4.76
CA ASP A 282 28.21 5.27 -5.96
C ASP A 282 27.47 4.42 -7.03
N ARG A 283 26.96 3.24 -6.66
CA ARG A 283 26.30 2.30 -7.57
C ARG A 283 24.80 2.55 -7.60
N THR A 284 24.25 2.61 -8.81
CA THR A 284 22.83 2.82 -9.06
C THR A 284 22.15 1.58 -9.64
N ASP A 285 22.90 0.67 -10.26
CA ASP A 285 22.34 -0.51 -10.91
C ASP A 285 21.71 -1.49 -9.90
N PRO A 286 20.78 -2.35 -10.34
CA PRO A 286 20.20 -3.37 -9.49
C PRO A 286 21.24 -4.31 -8.88
N VAL A 287 21.12 -4.55 -7.56
CA VAL A 287 21.96 -5.49 -6.81
C VAL A 287 21.10 -6.44 -5.97
N ASN A 288 21.34 -7.74 -6.12
CA ASN A 288 20.73 -8.79 -5.30
C ASN A 288 21.41 -8.80 -3.93
N ILE A 289 20.63 -8.57 -2.88
CA ILE A 289 21.06 -8.76 -1.50
C ILE A 289 20.29 -9.96 -0.95
N GLY A 290 20.99 -11.08 -0.83
CA GLY A 290 20.41 -12.36 -0.47
C GLY A 290 21.48 -13.40 -0.10
N ASN A 291 21.04 -14.62 0.19
CA ASN A 291 21.94 -15.71 0.53
C ASN A 291 21.99 -16.75 -0.59
N PRO A 292 23.14 -17.03 -1.21
CA PRO A 292 23.22 -18.03 -2.28
C PRO A 292 23.15 -19.47 -1.73
N GLY A 293 23.19 -19.67 -0.41
CA GLY A 293 23.01 -20.99 0.20
C GLY A 293 21.58 -21.49 0.02
N GLU A 294 21.44 -22.63 -0.67
CA GLU A 294 20.17 -23.31 -0.89
C GLU A 294 19.92 -24.40 0.15
N TYR A 295 18.67 -24.52 0.57
CA TYR A 295 18.20 -25.57 1.45
C TYR A 295 16.90 -26.13 0.89
N THR A 296 16.71 -27.45 1.00
CA THR A 296 15.41 -28.03 0.66
C THR A 296 14.37 -27.65 1.72
N ILE A 297 13.11 -27.58 1.34
CA ILE A 297 12.03 -27.34 2.30
C ILE A 297 11.99 -28.44 3.36
N LEU A 298 12.30 -29.67 2.99
CA LEU A 298 12.41 -30.78 3.94
C LEU A 298 13.55 -30.58 4.95
N GLN A 299 14.73 -30.16 4.50
CA GLN A 299 15.87 -29.84 5.37
C GLN A 299 15.50 -28.74 6.37
N LEU A 300 14.85 -27.68 5.90
CA LEU A 300 14.39 -26.60 6.76
C LEU A 300 13.39 -27.12 7.82
N ALA A 301 12.40 -27.91 7.39
CA ALA A 301 11.39 -28.47 8.27
C ALA A 301 12.02 -29.35 9.36
N GLN A 302 12.94 -30.24 8.99
CA GLN A 302 13.68 -31.11 9.92
C GLN A 302 14.57 -30.32 10.88
N THR A 303 15.22 -29.26 10.39
CA THR A 303 16.05 -28.38 11.23
C THR A 303 15.17 -27.71 12.30
N ILE A 304 14.05 -27.10 11.91
CA ILE A 304 13.12 -26.45 12.84
C ILE A 304 12.48 -27.48 13.80
N GLN A 305 12.08 -28.66 13.30
CA GLN A 305 11.58 -29.77 14.10
C GLN A 305 12.59 -30.11 15.22
N SER A 306 13.86 -30.31 14.87
CA SER A 306 14.91 -30.64 15.84
C SER A 306 15.17 -29.53 16.88
N MET A 307 15.06 -28.26 16.48
CA MET A 307 15.33 -27.11 17.34
C MET A 307 14.15 -26.75 18.25
N VAL A 308 12.92 -27.12 17.88
CA VAL A 308 11.70 -26.67 18.56
C VAL A 308 10.96 -27.83 19.23
N ASN A 309 10.61 -28.86 18.46
CA ASN A 309 9.83 -30.01 18.92
C ASN A 309 10.14 -31.25 18.06
N PRO A 310 11.06 -32.13 18.52
CA PRO A 310 11.46 -33.33 17.78
C PRO A 310 10.31 -34.30 17.48
N GLU A 311 9.22 -34.25 18.26
CA GLU A 311 8.04 -35.11 18.11
C GLU A 311 6.97 -34.53 17.17
N ALA A 312 7.19 -33.32 16.63
CA ALA A 312 6.23 -32.71 15.71
C ALA A 312 6.11 -33.54 14.42
N GLU A 313 4.91 -33.97 14.05
CA GLU A 313 4.67 -34.73 12.84
C GLU A 313 4.92 -33.88 11.57
N LEU A 314 5.46 -34.49 10.51
CA LEU A 314 5.58 -33.89 9.18
C LEU A 314 4.42 -34.37 8.30
N ILE A 315 3.57 -33.44 7.84
CA ILE A 315 2.45 -33.73 6.93
C ILE A 315 2.77 -33.22 5.54
N PHE A 316 2.59 -34.07 4.54
CA PHE A 316 2.78 -33.73 3.13
C PHE A 316 1.45 -33.38 2.46
N LYS A 317 1.41 -32.26 1.73
CA LYS A 317 0.24 -31.81 0.95
C LYS A 317 0.60 -31.63 -0.53
N PRO A 318 -0.36 -31.67 -1.47
CA PRO A 318 -0.08 -31.43 -2.88
C PRO A 318 0.60 -30.06 -3.11
N LEU A 319 1.62 -30.03 -3.96
CA LEU A 319 2.31 -28.79 -4.33
C LEU A 319 1.37 -27.91 -5.18
N PRO A 320 1.21 -26.61 -4.88
CA PRO A 320 0.54 -25.68 -5.77
C PRO A 320 1.22 -25.66 -7.16
N GLN A 321 0.44 -25.56 -8.24
CA GLN A 321 0.98 -25.60 -9.60
C GLN A 321 1.95 -24.45 -9.92
N ASP A 322 1.79 -23.31 -9.24
CA ASP A 322 2.52 -22.08 -9.53
C ASP A 322 3.72 -21.82 -8.59
N ASP A 323 4.11 -22.79 -7.74
CA ASP A 323 5.24 -22.60 -6.81
C ASP A 323 6.57 -22.90 -7.52
N PRO A 324 7.50 -21.92 -7.65
CA PRO A 324 8.76 -22.13 -8.36
C PRO A 324 9.60 -23.22 -7.70
N LYS A 325 10.29 -24.05 -8.49
CA LYS A 325 10.99 -25.22 -7.94
C LYS A 325 12.35 -24.88 -7.34
N GLN A 326 12.98 -23.80 -7.80
CA GLN A 326 14.27 -23.33 -7.34
C GLN A 326 14.23 -21.80 -7.20
N ARG A 327 14.96 -21.25 -6.22
CA ARG A 327 15.19 -19.81 -6.07
C ARG A 327 16.53 -19.60 -5.37
N GLN A 328 17.54 -19.21 -6.14
CA GLN A 328 18.88 -18.88 -5.65
C GLN A 328 19.24 -17.47 -6.15
N PRO A 329 19.77 -16.57 -5.31
CA PRO A 329 20.29 -15.29 -5.76
C PRO A 329 21.70 -15.41 -6.34
N ASP A 330 21.96 -14.79 -7.50
CA ASP A 330 23.32 -14.42 -7.88
C ASP A 330 23.72 -13.12 -7.16
N ILE A 331 24.68 -13.22 -6.24
CA ILE A 331 25.21 -12.10 -5.45
C ILE A 331 26.58 -11.59 -5.93
N THR A 332 26.95 -11.88 -7.17
CA THR A 332 28.25 -11.48 -7.75
C THR A 332 28.45 -9.97 -7.70
N ARG A 333 27.42 -9.16 -8.01
CA ARG A 333 27.49 -7.69 -7.88
C ARG A 333 27.70 -7.25 -6.43
N ALA A 334 26.96 -7.83 -5.49
CA ALA A 334 27.09 -7.46 -4.09
C ALA A 334 28.50 -7.78 -3.54
N LYS A 335 29.08 -8.92 -3.93
CA LYS A 335 30.46 -9.28 -3.58
C LYS A 335 31.49 -8.35 -4.20
N THR A 336 31.37 -8.08 -5.49
CA THR A 336 32.40 -7.34 -6.24
C THR A 336 32.32 -5.83 -6.03
N TRP A 337 31.12 -5.28 -5.87
CA TRP A 337 30.91 -3.83 -5.77
C TRP A 337 30.83 -3.34 -4.33
N LEU A 338 30.26 -4.14 -3.43
CA LEU A 338 29.99 -3.74 -2.04
C LEU A 338 30.89 -4.45 -1.03
N ASP A 339 31.74 -5.37 -1.48
CA ASP A 339 32.51 -6.29 -0.63
C ASP A 339 31.61 -6.99 0.41
N TRP A 340 30.38 -7.34 -0.03
CA TRP A 340 29.34 -7.86 0.84
C TRP A 340 29.01 -9.32 0.52
N GLN A 341 28.79 -10.10 1.58
CA GLN A 341 28.23 -11.44 1.52
C GLN A 341 27.51 -11.74 2.84
N PRO A 342 26.48 -12.61 2.85
CA PRO A 342 25.83 -13.01 4.09
C PRO A 342 26.81 -13.74 5.00
N THR A 343 26.72 -13.49 6.30
CA THR A 343 27.63 -14.03 7.31
C THR A 343 26.93 -14.90 8.34
N VAL A 344 25.61 -14.78 8.48
CA VAL A 344 24.83 -15.52 9.47
C VAL A 344 24.42 -16.89 8.92
N PRO A 345 24.88 -18.01 9.52
CA PRO A 345 24.42 -19.34 9.16
C PRO A 345 22.93 -19.51 9.46
N LEU A 346 22.25 -20.39 8.71
CA LEU A 346 20.81 -20.64 8.85
C LEU A 346 20.43 -20.95 10.31
N ASP A 347 21.15 -21.89 10.93
CA ASP A 347 20.89 -22.36 12.30
C ASP A 347 20.96 -21.23 13.34
N ALA A 348 21.96 -20.35 13.24
CA ALA A 348 22.12 -19.21 14.15
C ALA A 348 20.99 -18.17 13.97
N GLY A 349 20.61 -17.92 12.71
CA GLY A 349 19.47 -17.06 12.42
C GLY A 349 18.15 -17.67 12.91
N LEU A 350 17.97 -18.99 12.79
CA LEU A 350 16.80 -19.71 13.26
C LEU A 350 16.69 -19.68 14.78
N GLU A 351 17.79 -19.88 15.51
CA GLU A 351 17.81 -19.83 16.98
C GLU A 351 17.25 -18.50 17.49
N THR A 352 17.74 -17.39 16.94
CA THR A 352 17.28 -16.03 17.31
C THR A 352 15.82 -15.82 16.93
N THR A 353 15.40 -16.33 15.76
CA THR A 353 14.04 -16.18 15.26
C THR A 353 13.03 -17.00 16.08
N ILE A 354 13.38 -18.24 16.45
CA ILE A 354 12.60 -19.13 17.31
C ILE A 354 12.43 -18.50 18.70
N ALA A 355 13.51 -17.98 19.29
CA ALA A 355 13.45 -17.30 20.58
C ALA A 355 12.47 -16.12 20.56
N TYR A 356 12.50 -15.31 19.49
CA TYR A 356 11.56 -14.21 19.29
C TYR A 356 10.11 -14.68 19.20
N PHE A 357 9.81 -15.70 18.37
CA PHE A 357 8.45 -16.22 18.23
C PHE A 357 7.94 -16.84 19.51
N ARG A 358 8.80 -17.57 20.25
CA ARG A 358 8.44 -18.15 21.55
C ARG A 358 8.00 -17.05 22.53
N ASP A 359 8.82 -16.02 22.72
CA ASP A 359 8.47 -14.89 23.60
C ASP A 359 7.18 -14.19 23.14
N ARG A 360 7.06 -13.90 21.84
CA ARG A 360 5.89 -13.21 21.29
C ARG A 360 4.60 -14.00 21.50
N LEU A 361 4.59 -15.29 21.14
CA LEU A 361 3.42 -16.13 21.26
C LEU A 361 3.06 -16.41 22.74
N THR A 362 4.05 -16.50 23.64
CA THR A 362 3.79 -16.56 25.08
C THR A 362 3.11 -15.29 25.58
N ARG A 363 3.60 -14.10 25.18
CA ARG A 363 2.97 -12.81 25.55
C ARG A 363 1.55 -12.65 24.99
N GLU A 364 1.31 -13.16 23.80
CA GLU A 364 -0.01 -13.15 23.15
C GLU A 364 -0.96 -14.24 23.70
N GLY A 365 -0.50 -15.10 24.62
CA GLY A 365 -1.30 -16.19 25.20
C GLY A 365 -1.61 -17.33 24.21
N LEU A 366 -0.85 -17.43 23.13
CA LEU A 366 -1.02 -18.39 22.05
C LEU A 366 -0.17 -19.67 22.23
N LEU A 367 0.62 -19.75 23.31
CA LEU A 367 1.33 -20.95 23.74
C LEU A 367 0.76 -21.46 25.06
N ASN A 368 0.49 -22.76 25.14
CA ASN A 368 0.10 -23.39 26.39
C ASN A 368 1.31 -23.44 27.34
N PRO A 369 1.19 -23.08 28.64
CA PRO A 369 2.31 -23.04 29.59
C PRO A 369 2.98 -24.38 29.92
N LYS A 370 2.63 -25.47 29.22
CA LYS A 370 3.02 -26.85 29.55
C LYS A 370 3.66 -27.61 28.37
N GLN A 371 4.09 -26.92 27.32
CA GLN A 371 4.83 -27.51 26.20
C GLN A 371 6.27 -27.03 26.18
#